data_AF-A0A8T5GEW2-F1
#
_entry.id   AF-A0A8T5GEW2-F1
#
_cell.length_a   1.000
_cell.length_b   1.000
_cell.length_c   1.000
_cell.angle_alpha   90.00
_cell.angle_beta   90.00
_cell.angle_gamma   90.00
#
_symmetry.space_group_name_H-M   'P 1'
#
loop_
_entity.id
_entity.type
_entity.pdbx_description
1 polymer ?
#
loop_
_entity_poly.entity_id
_entity_poly.type
_entity_poly.pdbx_seq_one_letter_code
_entity_poly.pdbx_strand_id
1 'polypeptide(L)'
;MAIEYIHLILLGTSLIASIFLALVVLSKKLKSLASLYYFFFMCAISVHIAGDLFFQLSTTVRDALFWIYVYWVGFFFLAMFFFYFATTFPKRKKLFFTNEPAKLILMIIPLGLIYILIYSGEFVKEIVFSQTQITSVIYGNLYWMGTTYLAIFMGLGLIKLFIDYKQASFESEKKTLQLVFIGIFIAAFFGMLGDIFLIRLLGFGELKLASVFMFISCVVMSYVVIKHKIFTITPVTEGFSKEKPIFSAELGRTYFIDEKSKSRKKALRLFSDLVRHNRQGLLVSIDHPNQIRQKYQLEKTPVVWLSDSIEMKKNSIKPNEIEALNNTIHLFLERANMAVVAIDGIEKLIVVNGSRKVINFFDSLMKKSIETNSTIFFSVSDTEKEFVKIYTETIAIKKTLNDLESKLLSRKISNEAYSEILIENWEELIEKEAELKIFEEETIGKISDESPIKHQLFIEQKALTIANYYIAKRKIDTHEGNEIVNNINKKIIRLEKEIRKDQNSY
;
A
#
# COMPACT_ATOMS: atom_id res chain seq x y z
N MET A 1 -34.27 27.56 -27.98
CA MET A 1 -33.16 28.55 -27.99
C MET A 1 -32.52 28.83 -26.62
N ALA A 2 -33.11 29.59 -25.68
CA ALA A 2 -32.39 29.96 -24.44
C ALA A 2 -31.94 28.75 -23.58
N ILE A 3 -32.77 27.71 -23.49
CA ILE A 3 -32.49 26.47 -22.75
C ILE A 3 -31.37 25.65 -23.43
N GLU A 4 -31.33 25.59 -24.77
CA GLU A 4 -30.27 24.90 -25.52
C GLU A 4 -28.90 25.55 -25.32
N TYR A 5 -28.82 26.88 -25.34
CA TYR A 5 -27.56 27.57 -25.06
C TYR A 5 -27.07 27.30 -23.64
N ILE A 6 -27.98 27.27 -22.67
CA ILE A 6 -27.64 26.89 -21.28
C ILE A 6 -27.12 25.46 -21.23
N HIS A 7 -27.75 24.53 -21.95
CA HIS A 7 -27.31 23.13 -22.02
C HIS A 7 -25.90 22.98 -22.61
N LEU A 8 -25.63 23.65 -23.74
CA LEU A 8 -24.30 23.64 -24.38
C LEU A 8 -23.21 24.25 -23.49
N ILE A 9 -23.52 25.32 -22.77
CA ILE A 9 -22.61 25.93 -21.80
C ILE A 9 -22.32 24.96 -20.64
N LEU A 10 -23.34 24.26 -20.12
CA LEU A 10 -23.18 23.26 -19.07
C LEU A 10 -22.29 22.09 -19.52
N LEU A 11 -22.49 21.59 -20.75
CA LEU A 11 -21.65 20.55 -21.33
C LEU A 11 -20.20 21.02 -21.51
N GLY A 12 -20.00 22.20 -22.09
CA GLY A 12 -18.66 22.75 -22.32
C GLY A 12 -17.88 22.99 -21.03
N THR A 13 -18.54 23.58 -20.02
CA THR A 13 -17.93 23.79 -18.69
C THR A 13 -17.60 22.47 -17.99
N SER A 14 -18.50 21.48 -18.05
CA SER A 14 -18.26 20.13 -17.48
C SER A 14 -17.08 19.44 -18.15
N LEU A 15 -16.94 19.56 -19.47
CA LEU A 15 -15.85 18.98 -20.24
C LEU A 15 -14.49 19.58 -19.85
N ILE A 16 -14.40 20.91 -19.80
CA ILE A 16 -13.16 21.60 -19.40
C ILE A 16 -12.77 21.18 -17.98
N ALA A 17 -13.74 21.12 -17.08
CA ALA A 17 -13.49 20.79 -15.69
C ALA A 17 -13.12 19.31 -15.50
N SER A 18 -13.72 18.37 -16.25
CA SER A 18 -13.35 16.95 -16.18
C SER A 18 -11.92 16.70 -16.67
N ILE A 19 -11.51 17.37 -17.76
CA ILE A 19 -10.14 17.32 -18.28
C ILE A 19 -9.15 17.91 -17.26
N PHE A 20 -9.48 19.07 -16.69
CA PHE A 20 -8.64 19.71 -15.67
C PHE A 20 -8.44 18.80 -14.45
N LEU A 21 -9.51 18.21 -13.91
CA LEU A 21 -9.44 17.28 -12.79
C LEU A 21 -8.60 16.04 -13.10
N ALA A 22 -8.70 15.50 -14.33
CA ALA A 22 -7.86 14.39 -14.78
C ALA A 22 -6.36 14.75 -14.75
N LEU A 23 -6.00 15.94 -15.24
CA LEU A 23 -4.62 16.45 -15.25
C LEU A 23 -4.09 16.72 -13.84
N VAL A 24 -4.92 17.24 -12.94
CA VAL A 24 -4.56 17.47 -11.53
C VAL A 24 -4.18 16.15 -10.84
N VAL A 25 -4.93 15.07 -11.09
CA VAL A 25 -4.59 13.75 -10.52
C VAL A 25 -3.27 13.22 -11.09
N LEU A 26 -3.01 13.43 -12.38
CA LEU A 26 -1.77 13.00 -13.01
C LEU A 26 -0.54 13.74 -12.45
N SER A 27 -0.64 15.06 -12.26
CA SER A 27 0.46 15.91 -11.77
C SER A 27 0.91 15.58 -10.35
N LYS A 28 0.02 15.03 -9.52
CA LYS A 28 0.30 14.63 -8.13
C LYS A 28 1.15 13.35 -7.98
N LYS A 29 1.74 12.81 -9.07
CA LYS A 29 2.60 11.60 -9.08
C LYS A 29 2.00 10.42 -8.31
N LEU A 30 0.70 10.22 -8.44
CA LEU A 30 -0.05 9.22 -7.69
C LEU A 30 0.23 7.80 -8.25
N LYS A 31 1.28 7.10 -7.76
CA LYS A 31 1.74 5.77 -8.25
C LYS A 31 0.88 4.54 -7.88
N SER A 32 -0.44 4.65 -7.73
CA SER A 32 -1.27 3.46 -7.42
C SER A 32 -2.12 3.04 -8.62
N LEU A 33 -2.46 1.75 -8.71
CA LEU A 33 -3.43 1.25 -9.67
C LEU A 33 -4.81 1.95 -9.57
N ALA A 34 -5.30 2.27 -8.37
CA ALA A 34 -6.60 2.94 -8.19
C ALA A 34 -6.63 4.35 -8.82
N SER A 35 -5.58 5.15 -8.64
CA SER A 35 -5.46 6.46 -9.29
C SER A 35 -5.30 6.37 -10.81
N LEU A 36 -4.72 5.28 -11.33
CA LEU A 36 -4.65 5.03 -12.76
C LEU A 36 -6.04 4.71 -13.34
N TYR A 37 -6.80 3.81 -12.71
CA TYR A 37 -8.18 3.53 -13.12
C TYR A 37 -9.09 4.74 -12.98
N TYR A 38 -8.89 5.57 -11.95
CA TYR A 38 -9.58 6.84 -11.82
C TYR A 38 -9.25 7.80 -12.96
N PHE A 39 -7.98 7.92 -13.34
CA PHE A 39 -7.59 8.75 -14.48
C PHE A 39 -8.28 8.31 -15.77
N PHE A 40 -8.27 7.01 -16.07
CA PHE A 40 -8.98 6.49 -17.24
C PHE A 40 -10.50 6.66 -17.16
N PHE A 41 -11.08 6.54 -15.97
CA PHE A 41 -12.49 6.86 -15.72
C PHE A 41 -12.81 8.32 -16.07
N MET A 42 -11.97 9.27 -15.65
CA MET A 42 -12.12 10.69 -15.99
C MET A 42 -11.95 10.98 -17.49
N CYS A 43 -11.02 10.29 -18.16
CA CYS A 43 -10.89 10.37 -19.61
C CYS A 43 -12.15 9.85 -20.32
N ALA A 44 -12.70 8.72 -19.88
CA ALA A 44 -13.93 8.16 -20.45
C ALA A 44 -15.14 9.09 -20.27
N ILE A 45 -15.27 9.74 -19.10
CA ILE A 45 -16.26 10.80 -18.87
C ILE A 45 -16.06 11.95 -19.87
N SER A 46 -14.82 12.40 -20.07
CA SER A 46 -14.53 13.51 -20.98
C SER A 46 -14.87 13.16 -22.42
N VAL A 47 -14.60 11.92 -22.87
CA VAL A 47 -15.01 11.42 -24.19
C VAL A 47 -16.53 11.37 -24.33
N HIS A 48 -17.23 10.92 -23.30
CA HIS A 48 -18.69 10.88 -23.27
C HIS A 48 -19.33 12.28 -23.38
N ILE A 49 -18.85 13.24 -22.57
CA ILE A 49 -19.34 14.62 -22.59
C ILE A 49 -19.01 15.30 -23.91
N ALA A 50 -17.80 15.09 -24.45
CA ALA A 50 -17.42 15.60 -25.76
C ALA A 50 -18.32 15.02 -26.87
N GLY A 51 -18.60 13.72 -26.81
CA GLY A 51 -19.54 13.06 -27.72
C GLY A 51 -20.92 13.71 -27.70
N ASP A 52 -21.51 13.96 -26.53
CA ASP A 52 -22.83 14.62 -26.43
C ASP A 52 -22.77 16.08 -26.91
N LEU A 53 -21.72 16.82 -26.55
CA LEU A 53 -21.55 18.22 -26.97
C LEU A 53 -21.48 18.36 -28.49
N PHE A 54 -20.60 17.60 -29.13
CA PHE A 54 -20.44 17.68 -30.58
C PHE A 54 -21.60 17.02 -31.34
N PHE A 55 -22.26 16.03 -30.74
CA PHE A 55 -23.52 15.50 -31.26
C PHE A 55 -24.57 16.61 -31.37
N GLN A 56 -24.75 17.41 -30.31
CA GLN A 56 -25.72 18.51 -30.33
C GLN A 56 -25.36 19.65 -31.29
N LEU A 57 -24.07 19.85 -31.56
CA LEU A 57 -23.59 20.84 -32.53
C LEU A 57 -23.62 20.33 -33.98
N SER A 58 -23.95 19.06 -34.20
CA SER A 58 -23.91 18.46 -35.53
C SER A 58 -25.07 18.94 -36.39
N THR A 59 -24.75 19.40 -37.60
CA THR A 59 -25.73 19.87 -38.59
C THR A 59 -26.02 18.85 -39.68
N THR A 60 -25.20 17.80 -39.79
CA THR A 60 -25.37 16.72 -40.76
C THR A 60 -25.60 15.38 -40.08
N VAL A 61 -26.35 14.48 -40.74
CA VAL A 61 -26.61 13.12 -40.25
C VAL A 61 -25.30 12.35 -40.04
N ARG A 62 -24.33 12.52 -40.94
CA ARG A 62 -23.04 11.82 -40.86
C ARG A 62 -22.25 12.24 -39.63
N ASP A 63 -22.18 13.55 -39.37
CA ASP A 63 -21.43 14.07 -38.22
C ASP A 63 -22.11 13.68 -36.91
N ALA A 64 -23.45 13.77 -36.86
CA ALA A 64 -24.21 13.33 -35.70
C ALA A 64 -24.02 11.83 -35.43
N LEU A 65 -24.01 11.00 -36.48
CA LEU A 65 -23.78 9.56 -36.36
C LEU A 65 -22.36 9.22 -35.86
N PHE A 66 -21.35 10.00 -36.27
CA PHE A 66 -20.00 9.86 -35.72
C PHE A 66 -19.96 10.21 -34.22
N TRP A 67 -20.51 11.36 -33.82
CA TRP A 67 -20.43 11.83 -32.44
C TRP A 67 -21.30 11.02 -31.47
N ILE A 68 -22.45 10.49 -31.92
CA ILE A 68 -23.23 9.55 -31.10
C ILE A 68 -22.47 8.25 -30.86
N TYR A 69 -21.65 7.79 -31.81
CA TYR A 69 -20.78 6.64 -31.57
C TYR A 69 -19.69 6.97 -30.55
N VAL A 70 -19.01 8.12 -30.67
CA VAL A 70 -18.04 8.59 -29.68
C VAL A 70 -18.65 8.68 -28.29
N TYR A 71 -19.88 9.21 -28.18
CA TYR A 71 -20.66 9.28 -26.95
C TYR A 71 -20.81 7.91 -26.27
N TRP A 72 -21.22 6.88 -27.04
CA TRP A 72 -21.40 5.52 -26.53
C TRP A 72 -20.09 4.82 -26.21
N VAL A 73 -19.04 5.02 -27.01
CA VAL A 73 -17.70 4.51 -26.71
C VAL A 73 -17.21 5.03 -25.36
N GLY A 74 -17.32 6.35 -25.12
CA GLY A 74 -17.01 6.95 -23.82
C GLY A 74 -17.80 6.32 -22.68
N PHE A 75 -19.09 6.06 -22.92
CA PHE A 75 -19.99 5.50 -21.91
C PHE A 75 -19.66 4.04 -21.56
N PHE A 76 -19.31 3.20 -22.54
CA PHE A 76 -18.89 1.82 -22.26
C PHE A 76 -17.59 1.77 -21.45
N PHE A 77 -16.60 2.59 -21.81
CA PHE A 77 -15.37 2.68 -21.04
C PHE A 77 -15.57 3.27 -19.65
N LEU A 78 -16.49 4.21 -19.48
CA LEU A 78 -16.84 4.81 -18.19
C LEU A 78 -17.28 3.74 -17.19
N ALA A 79 -18.24 2.89 -17.55
CA ALA A 79 -18.72 1.83 -16.65
C ALA A 79 -17.62 0.81 -16.32
N MET A 80 -16.81 0.45 -17.32
CA MET A 80 -15.67 -0.45 -17.14
C MET A 80 -14.63 0.11 -16.14
N PHE A 81 -14.15 1.35 -16.36
CA PHE A 81 -13.14 1.95 -15.52
C PHE A 81 -13.64 2.27 -14.12
N PHE A 82 -14.93 2.62 -13.97
CA PHE A 82 -15.54 2.73 -12.65
C PHE A 82 -15.50 1.41 -11.89
N PHE A 83 -15.90 0.30 -12.52
CA PHE A 83 -15.84 -1.01 -11.91
C PHE A 83 -14.41 -1.39 -11.49
N TYR A 84 -13.40 -1.12 -12.33
CA TYR A 84 -12.00 -1.34 -11.96
C TYR A 84 -11.51 -0.43 -10.83
N PHE A 85 -11.95 0.82 -10.83
CA PHE A 85 -11.68 1.72 -9.72
C PHE A 85 -12.28 1.16 -8.42
N ALA A 86 -13.57 0.82 -8.40
CA ALA A 86 -14.26 0.27 -7.23
C ALA A 86 -13.64 -1.03 -6.71
N THR A 87 -13.11 -1.89 -7.59
CA THR A 87 -12.45 -3.15 -7.18
C THR A 87 -11.03 -2.95 -6.67
N THR A 88 -10.39 -1.83 -6.98
CA THR A 88 -9.04 -1.51 -6.51
C THR A 88 -9.00 -0.51 -5.35
N PHE A 89 -10.14 0.14 -5.08
CA PHE A 89 -10.32 1.15 -4.06
C PHE A 89 -11.41 0.72 -3.06
N PRO A 90 -11.06 0.32 -1.81
CA PRO A 90 -9.73 0.18 -1.20
C PRO A 90 -9.12 -1.22 -1.39
N LYS A 91 -7.81 -1.38 -1.16
CA LYS A 91 -7.13 -2.70 -1.24
C LYS A 91 -7.72 -3.65 -0.18
N ARG A 92 -8.65 -4.53 -0.58
CA ARG A 92 -9.29 -5.55 0.26
C ARG A 92 -9.25 -6.93 -0.40
N LYS A 93 -9.60 -7.99 0.35
CA LYS A 93 -9.67 -9.38 -0.16
C LYS A 93 -10.48 -9.44 -1.47
N LYS A 94 -9.95 -10.21 -2.43
CA LYS A 94 -10.53 -10.39 -3.77
C LYS A 94 -11.84 -11.20 -3.68
N LEU A 95 -12.92 -10.69 -4.28
CA LEU A 95 -14.13 -11.45 -4.64
C LEU A 95 -13.88 -12.32 -5.89
N PHE A 96 -14.71 -13.34 -6.13
CA PHE A 96 -14.56 -14.28 -7.27
C PHE A 96 -14.40 -13.57 -8.63
N PHE A 97 -15.22 -12.55 -8.91
CA PHE A 97 -15.16 -11.73 -10.14
C PHE A 97 -14.04 -10.66 -10.14
N THR A 98 -13.19 -10.63 -9.11
CA THR A 98 -12.03 -9.72 -9.02
C THR A 98 -10.69 -10.44 -9.13
N ASN A 99 -10.73 -11.72 -9.52
CA ASN A 99 -9.55 -12.49 -9.91
C ASN A 99 -8.96 -11.93 -11.22
N GLU A 100 -7.62 -11.94 -11.35
CA GLU A 100 -6.93 -11.39 -12.54
C GLU A 100 -7.42 -11.95 -13.89
N PRO A 101 -7.68 -13.27 -14.07
CA PRO A 101 -8.19 -13.77 -15.34
C PRO A 101 -9.62 -13.29 -15.64
N ALA A 102 -10.48 -13.17 -14.62
CA ALA A 102 -11.84 -12.66 -14.80
C ALA A 102 -11.83 -11.18 -15.22
N LYS A 103 -10.91 -10.37 -14.65
CA LYS A 103 -10.72 -8.97 -15.07
C LYS A 103 -10.32 -8.86 -16.54
N LEU A 104 -9.37 -9.68 -17.00
CA LEU A 104 -8.96 -9.65 -18.41
C LEU A 104 -10.11 -9.95 -19.36
N ILE A 105 -10.96 -10.94 -19.03
CA ILE A 105 -12.16 -11.26 -19.83
C ILE A 105 -13.14 -10.08 -19.85
N LEU A 106 -13.36 -9.43 -18.70
CA LEU A 106 -14.25 -8.27 -18.59
C LEU A 106 -13.75 -7.04 -19.37
N MET A 107 -12.44 -6.93 -19.66
CA MET A 107 -11.89 -5.86 -20.51
C MET A 107 -12.26 -5.99 -21.99
N ILE A 108 -12.57 -7.21 -22.46
CA ILE A 108 -12.88 -7.46 -23.88
C ILE A 108 -14.33 -7.10 -24.22
N ILE A 109 -15.24 -7.17 -23.24
CA ILE A 109 -16.67 -6.92 -23.43
C ILE A 109 -16.97 -5.55 -24.08
N PRO A 110 -16.40 -4.41 -23.61
CA PRO A 110 -16.64 -3.13 -24.28
C PRO A 110 -16.19 -3.13 -25.75
N LEU A 111 -15.12 -3.83 -26.12
CA LEU A 111 -14.68 -3.89 -27.53
C LEU A 111 -15.72 -4.59 -28.41
N GLY A 112 -16.35 -5.66 -27.91
CA GLY A 112 -17.44 -6.34 -28.59
C GLY A 112 -18.68 -5.44 -28.75
N LEU A 113 -19.02 -4.67 -27.72
CA LEU A 113 -20.13 -3.71 -27.79
C LEU A 113 -19.84 -2.55 -28.76
N ILE A 114 -18.60 -2.07 -28.83
CA ILE A 114 -18.16 -1.06 -29.80
C ILE A 114 -18.26 -1.62 -31.23
N TYR A 115 -17.86 -2.86 -31.44
CA TYR A 115 -18.02 -3.52 -32.74
C TYR A 115 -19.50 -3.59 -33.15
N ILE A 116 -20.39 -4.01 -32.24
CA ILE A 116 -21.84 -4.04 -32.48
C ILE A 116 -22.37 -2.63 -32.76
N LEU A 117 -21.99 -1.64 -31.96
CA LEU A 117 -22.40 -0.24 -32.11
C LEU A 117 -22.09 0.29 -33.53
N ILE A 118 -20.88 0.03 -34.03
CA ILE A 118 -20.40 0.60 -35.30
C ILE A 118 -20.94 -0.18 -36.50
N TYR A 119 -20.96 -1.51 -36.45
CA TYR A 119 -21.18 -2.35 -37.64
C TYR A 119 -22.59 -2.94 -37.76
N SER A 120 -23.36 -3.02 -36.68
CA SER A 120 -24.66 -3.72 -36.74
C SER A 120 -25.75 -2.95 -37.48
N GLY A 121 -25.71 -1.62 -37.50
CA GLY A 121 -26.84 -0.77 -37.93
C GLY A 121 -28.10 -0.90 -37.06
N GLU A 122 -28.12 -1.83 -36.09
CA GLU A 122 -29.24 -2.14 -35.22
C GLU A 122 -29.08 -1.55 -33.81
N PHE A 123 -28.02 -0.77 -33.58
CA PHE A 123 -27.84 -0.02 -32.33
C PHE A 123 -28.46 1.37 -32.42
N VAL A 124 -28.07 2.17 -33.42
CA VAL A 124 -28.69 3.45 -33.78
C VAL A 124 -29.33 3.27 -35.16
N LYS A 125 -30.66 3.32 -35.25
CA LYS A 125 -31.39 3.14 -36.51
C LYS A 125 -31.47 4.42 -37.32
N GLU A 126 -31.85 5.51 -36.66
CA GLU A 126 -32.07 6.79 -37.34
C GLU A 126 -31.86 7.97 -36.40
N ILE A 127 -31.42 9.10 -36.94
CA ILE A 127 -31.31 10.38 -36.24
C ILE A 127 -32.22 11.35 -36.97
N VAL A 128 -33.25 11.84 -36.29
CA VAL A 128 -34.26 12.73 -36.87
C VAL A 128 -33.83 14.18 -36.68
N PHE A 129 -33.84 14.94 -37.78
CA PHE A 129 -33.53 16.37 -37.79
C PHE A 129 -34.81 17.18 -38.07
N SER A 130 -35.00 18.26 -37.33
CA SER A 130 -35.90 19.35 -37.71
C SER A 130 -35.04 20.53 -38.16
N GLN A 131 -35.11 20.84 -39.45
CA GLN A 131 -34.26 21.84 -40.12
C GLN A 131 -32.76 21.52 -39.97
N THR A 132 -32.12 22.03 -38.91
CA THR A 132 -30.69 21.89 -38.61
C THR A 132 -30.43 21.39 -37.18
N GLN A 133 -31.49 21.10 -36.42
CA GLN A 133 -31.40 20.62 -35.04
C GLN A 133 -31.84 19.17 -34.96
N ILE A 134 -31.13 18.40 -34.14
CA ILE A 134 -31.48 17.03 -33.81
C ILE A 134 -32.69 17.06 -32.88
N THR A 135 -33.73 16.28 -33.20
CA THR A 135 -34.96 16.21 -32.38
C THR A 135 -35.12 14.90 -31.65
N SER A 136 -34.61 13.81 -32.21
CA SER A 136 -34.68 12.50 -31.57
C SER A 136 -33.71 11.50 -32.21
N VAL A 137 -33.33 10.50 -31.41
CA VAL A 137 -32.56 9.35 -31.85
C VAL A 137 -33.45 8.11 -31.74
N ILE A 138 -33.61 7.41 -32.85
CA ILE A 138 -34.34 6.15 -32.90
C ILE A 138 -33.31 5.03 -32.71
N TYR A 139 -33.40 4.37 -31.55
CA TYR A 139 -32.53 3.24 -31.21
C TYR A 139 -33.09 1.93 -31.76
N GLY A 140 -32.20 1.02 -32.16
CA GLY A 140 -32.57 -0.29 -32.70
C GLY A 140 -32.62 -1.41 -31.66
N ASN A 141 -32.79 -2.64 -32.13
CA ASN A 141 -33.01 -3.79 -31.27
C ASN A 141 -31.78 -4.20 -30.44
N LEU A 142 -30.57 -3.73 -30.75
CA LEU A 142 -29.36 -4.06 -29.99
C LEU A 142 -29.03 -3.03 -28.90
N TYR A 143 -29.80 -1.94 -28.82
CA TYR A 143 -29.63 -0.89 -27.82
C TYR A 143 -29.68 -1.41 -26.37
N TRP A 144 -30.56 -2.38 -26.08
CA TRP A 144 -30.70 -2.94 -24.73
C TRP A 144 -29.41 -3.62 -24.25
N MET A 145 -28.56 -4.13 -25.15
CA MET A 145 -27.28 -4.76 -24.77
C MET A 145 -26.35 -3.73 -24.13
N GLY A 146 -26.27 -2.53 -24.71
CA GLY A 146 -25.46 -1.44 -24.19
C GLY A 146 -25.96 -0.94 -22.83
N THR A 147 -27.27 -0.71 -22.69
CA THR A 147 -27.86 -0.26 -21.42
C THR A 147 -27.78 -1.31 -20.32
N THR A 148 -27.96 -2.59 -20.66
CA THR A 148 -27.81 -3.71 -19.71
C THR A 148 -26.36 -3.84 -19.23
N TYR A 149 -25.39 -3.73 -20.14
CA TYR A 149 -23.97 -3.72 -19.79
C TYR A 149 -23.64 -2.62 -18.78
N LEU A 150 -24.11 -1.40 -19.05
CA LEU A 150 -23.88 -0.25 -18.17
C LEU A 150 -24.50 -0.48 -16.78
N ALA A 151 -25.76 -0.93 -16.73
CA ALA A 151 -26.45 -1.20 -15.47
C ALA A 151 -25.72 -2.27 -14.64
N ILE A 152 -25.24 -3.34 -15.29
CA ILE A 152 -24.49 -4.41 -14.62
C ILE A 152 -23.16 -3.87 -14.08
N PHE A 153 -22.33 -3.22 -14.89
CA PHE A 153 -21.00 -2.77 -14.44
C PHE A 153 -21.08 -1.66 -13.39
N MET A 154 -21.99 -0.70 -13.55
CA MET A 154 -22.25 0.33 -12.53
C MET A 154 -22.79 -0.29 -11.24
N GLY A 155 -23.76 -1.20 -11.35
CA GLY A 155 -24.34 -1.92 -10.22
C GLY A 155 -23.30 -2.74 -9.46
N LEU A 156 -22.48 -3.51 -10.16
CA LEU A 156 -21.39 -4.29 -9.55
C LEU A 156 -20.36 -3.39 -8.86
N GLY A 157 -20.02 -2.25 -9.45
CA GLY A 157 -19.14 -1.25 -8.82
C GLY A 157 -19.73 -0.68 -7.53
N LEU A 158 -21.00 -0.30 -7.53
CA LEU A 158 -21.71 0.21 -6.35
C LEU A 158 -21.87 -0.87 -5.26
N ILE A 159 -22.24 -2.09 -5.64
CA ILE A 159 -22.32 -3.24 -4.72
C ILE A 159 -20.97 -3.48 -4.07
N LYS A 160 -19.88 -3.44 -4.85
CA LYS A 160 -18.52 -3.58 -4.33
C LYS A 160 -18.19 -2.48 -3.31
N LEU A 161 -18.42 -1.21 -3.64
CA LEU A 161 -18.21 -0.10 -2.70
C LEU A 161 -19.05 -0.24 -1.44
N PHE A 162 -20.28 -0.73 -1.53
CA PHE A 162 -21.15 -0.97 -0.38
C PHE A 162 -20.67 -2.12 0.50
N ILE A 163 -20.21 -3.22 -0.10
CA ILE A 163 -19.55 -4.33 0.60
C ILE A 163 -18.31 -3.80 1.32
N ASP A 164 -17.48 -3.00 0.64
CA ASP A 164 -16.27 -2.42 1.22
C ASP A 164 -16.59 -1.44 2.34
N TYR A 165 -17.67 -0.66 2.23
CA TYR A 165 -18.18 0.19 3.30
C TYR A 165 -18.60 -0.63 4.54
N LYS A 166 -19.29 -1.76 4.34
CA LYS A 166 -19.63 -2.71 5.43
C LYS A 166 -18.40 -3.42 6.00
N GLN A 167 -17.33 -3.53 5.23
CA GLN A 167 -16.06 -4.13 5.66
C GLN A 167 -15.07 -3.11 6.23
N ALA A 168 -15.31 -1.81 6.03
CA ALA A 168 -14.40 -0.76 6.40
C ALA A 168 -14.28 -0.59 7.91
N SER A 169 -13.03 -0.42 8.34
CA SER A 169 -12.67 -0.48 9.75
C SER A 169 -12.50 0.89 10.39
N PHE A 170 -12.02 1.86 9.62
CA PHE A 170 -11.83 3.22 10.09
C PHE A 170 -13.05 4.08 9.76
N GLU A 171 -13.48 4.94 10.69
CA GLU A 171 -14.60 5.87 10.44
C GLU A 171 -14.29 6.85 9.30
N SER A 172 -13.03 7.25 9.17
CA SER A 172 -12.51 8.06 8.07
C SER A 172 -12.62 7.37 6.71
N GLU A 173 -12.27 6.08 6.65
CA GLU A 173 -12.43 5.25 5.46
C GLU A 173 -13.90 5.06 5.11
N LYS A 174 -14.76 4.79 6.11
CA LYS A 174 -16.22 4.72 5.91
C LYS A 174 -16.79 6.00 5.34
N LYS A 175 -16.45 7.16 5.91
CA LYS A 175 -16.87 8.48 5.38
C LYS A 175 -16.40 8.66 3.94
N THR A 176 -15.21 8.17 3.61
CA THR A 176 -14.69 8.30 2.25
C THR A 176 -15.40 7.38 1.26
N LEU A 177 -15.60 6.11 1.61
CA LEU A 177 -16.38 5.18 0.78
C LEU A 177 -17.84 5.64 0.65
N GLN A 178 -18.41 6.20 1.71
CA GLN A 178 -19.74 6.78 1.70
C GLN A 178 -19.81 8.00 0.77
N LEU A 179 -18.82 8.89 0.78
CA LEU A 179 -18.76 10.03 -0.15
C LEU A 179 -18.65 9.57 -1.62
N VAL A 180 -17.82 8.57 -1.92
CA VAL A 180 -17.71 8.02 -3.27
C VAL A 180 -19.02 7.36 -3.69
N PHE A 181 -19.58 6.52 -2.82
CA PHE A 181 -20.84 5.84 -3.07
C PHE A 181 -21.97 6.84 -3.31
N ILE A 182 -22.14 7.83 -2.44
CA ILE A 182 -23.16 8.86 -2.57
C ILE A 182 -22.95 9.68 -3.84
N GLY A 183 -21.71 10.12 -4.13
CA GLY A 183 -21.42 10.91 -5.34
C GLY A 183 -21.83 10.19 -6.62
N ILE A 184 -21.45 8.91 -6.74
CA ILE A 184 -21.74 8.10 -7.93
C ILE A 184 -23.20 7.67 -7.97
N PHE A 185 -23.80 7.35 -6.82
CA PHE A 185 -25.22 7.02 -6.73
C PHE A 185 -26.08 8.22 -7.12
N ILE A 186 -25.78 9.42 -6.63
CA ILE A 186 -26.47 10.65 -7.02
C ILE A 186 -26.33 10.87 -8.52
N ALA A 187 -25.13 10.73 -9.08
CA ALA A 187 -24.93 10.89 -10.53
C ALA A 187 -25.71 9.88 -11.36
N ALA A 188 -25.70 8.61 -10.98
CA ALA A 188 -26.44 7.57 -11.69
C ALA A 188 -27.96 7.75 -11.54
N PHE A 189 -28.43 8.01 -10.32
CA PHE A 189 -29.86 8.10 -10.01
C PHE A 189 -30.50 9.39 -10.54
N PHE A 190 -29.92 10.55 -10.22
CA PHE A 190 -30.44 11.84 -10.68
C PHE A 190 -30.05 12.17 -12.11
N GLY A 191 -28.98 11.59 -12.66
CA GLY A 191 -28.72 11.67 -14.10
C GLY A 191 -29.82 10.95 -14.87
N MET A 192 -30.13 9.71 -14.51
CA MET A 192 -31.18 8.92 -15.18
C MET A 192 -32.58 9.49 -14.94
N LEU A 193 -32.92 9.82 -13.69
CA LEU A 193 -34.23 10.38 -13.36
C LEU A 193 -34.39 11.81 -13.81
N GLY A 194 -33.34 12.64 -13.77
CA GLY A 194 -33.39 14.02 -14.23
C GLY A 194 -33.82 14.07 -15.70
N ASP A 195 -33.21 13.22 -16.53
CA ASP A 195 -33.54 13.13 -17.95
C ASP A 195 -34.97 12.62 -18.16
N ILE A 196 -35.43 11.60 -17.42
CA ILE A 196 -36.81 11.08 -17.55
C ILE A 196 -37.86 12.06 -16.99
N PHE A 197 -37.59 12.68 -15.84
CA PHE A 197 -38.53 13.51 -15.08
C PHE A 197 -38.73 14.89 -15.71
N LEU A 198 -37.66 15.55 -16.15
CA LEU A 198 -37.76 16.86 -16.83
C LEU A 198 -38.51 16.72 -18.16
N ILE A 199 -38.20 15.67 -18.93
CA ILE A 199 -38.83 15.40 -20.22
C ILE A 199 -40.32 15.07 -20.05
N ARG A 200 -40.68 14.24 -19.06
CA ARG A 200 -42.06 13.71 -18.93
C ARG A 200 -43.00 14.58 -18.09
N LEU A 201 -42.52 15.26 -17.05
CA LEU A 201 -43.39 15.91 -16.05
C LEU A 201 -43.49 17.43 -16.23
N LEU A 202 -42.37 18.10 -16.48
CA LEU A 202 -42.32 19.57 -16.50
C LEU A 202 -42.36 20.17 -17.91
N GLY A 203 -42.30 19.34 -18.96
CA GLY A 203 -42.31 19.79 -20.34
C GLY A 203 -41.11 20.66 -20.73
N PHE A 204 -40.06 20.71 -19.88
CA PHE A 204 -38.79 21.30 -20.24
C PHE A 204 -38.11 20.35 -21.24
N GLY A 205 -38.16 20.72 -22.52
CA GLY A 205 -37.44 20.00 -23.57
C GLY A 205 -35.94 19.85 -23.24
N GLU A 206 -35.39 18.70 -23.65
CA GLU A 206 -33.97 18.30 -23.81
C GLU A 206 -32.89 18.78 -22.83
N LEU A 207 -33.23 19.32 -21.65
CA LEU A 207 -32.21 19.67 -20.65
C LEU A 207 -31.68 18.39 -20.00
N LYS A 208 -30.58 17.83 -20.53
CA LYS A 208 -29.94 16.63 -19.98
C LYS A 208 -29.10 16.99 -18.76
N LEU A 209 -29.66 16.74 -17.56
CA LEU A 209 -28.97 17.05 -16.30
C LEU A 209 -27.88 16.04 -15.94
N ALA A 210 -27.82 14.91 -16.63
CA ALA A 210 -26.82 13.87 -16.40
C ALA A 210 -25.38 14.43 -16.39
N SER A 211 -25.04 15.35 -17.29
CA SER A 211 -23.71 15.97 -17.38
C SER A 211 -23.33 16.76 -16.12
N VAL A 212 -24.29 17.50 -15.55
CA VAL A 212 -24.11 18.29 -14.32
C VAL A 212 -23.88 17.37 -13.12
N PHE A 213 -24.70 16.33 -12.97
CA PHE A 213 -24.53 15.39 -11.86
C PHE A 213 -23.26 14.54 -11.99
N MET A 214 -22.87 14.17 -13.22
CA MET A 214 -21.57 13.54 -13.48
C MET A 214 -20.41 14.46 -13.10
N PHE A 215 -20.48 15.76 -13.43
CA PHE A 215 -19.47 16.74 -13.02
C PHE A 215 -19.35 16.84 -11.49
N ILE A 216 -20.48 16.92 -10.76
CA ILE A 216 -20.48 16.92 -9.30
C ILE A 216 -19.80 15.65 -8.75
N SER A 217 -20.11 14.48 -9.32
CA SER A 217 -19.45 13.22 -8.95
C SER A 217 -17.95 13.25 -9.23
N CYS A 218 -17.50 13.80 -10.36
CA CYS A 218 -16.08 13.99 -10.67
C CYS A 218 -15.36 14.85 -9.65
N VAL A 219 -15.98 15.94 -9.18
CA VAL A 219 -15.40 16.81 -8.13
C VAL A 219 -15.27 16.04 -6.82
N VAL A 220 -16.34 15.35 -6.39
CA VAL A 220 -16.33 14.54 -5.16
C VAL A 220 -15.28 13.45 -5.24
N MET A 221 -15.22 12.71 -6.35
CA MET A 221 -14.24 11.65 -6.54
C MET A 221 -12.82 12.17 -6.63
N SER A 222 -12.58 13.31 -7.30
CA SER A 222 -11.24 13.92 -7.36
C SER A 222 -10.76 14.31 -5.97
N TYR A 223 -11.63 14.98 -5.20
CA TYR A 223 -11.36 15.29 -3.80
C TYR A 223 -11.04 14.03 -3.00
N VAL A 224 -11.85 12.98 -3.16
CA VAL A 224 -11.62 11.71 -2.48
C VAL A 224 -10.32 11.05 -2.93
N VAL A 225 -9.98 10.98 -4.21
CA VAL A 225 -8.75 10.31 -4.67
C VAL A 225 -7.51 11.06 -4.17
N ILE A 226 -7.55 12.39 -4.19
CA ILE A 226 -6.51 13.24 -3.64
C ILE A 226 -6.41 13.06 -2.11
N LYS A 227 -7.55 13.03 -1.39
CA LYS A 227 -7.60 12.89 0.07
C LYS A 227 -7.42 11.47 0.59
N HIS A 228 -7.77 10.44 -0.17
CA HIS A 228 -7.76 9.04 0.28
C HIS A 228 -6.43 8.35 0.07
N LYS A 229 -5.59 8.86 -0.83
CA LYS A 229 -4.15 8.59 -0.69
C LYS A 229 -3.51 9.33 0.49
N ILE A 230 -4.22 10.30 1.07
CA ILE A 230 -3.91 10.93 2.36
C ILE A 230 -4.58 10.17 3.54
N PHE A 231 -5.41 9.14 3.29
CA PHE A 231 -5.96 8.26 4.34
C PHE A 231 -5.03 7.10 4.68
N THR A 232 -3.94 7.51 5.30
CA THR A 232 -3.23 6.75 6.32
C THR A 232 -3.85 7.13 7.65
N ILE A 233 -3.66 6.30 8.68
CA ILE A 233 -3.82 6.69 10.09
C ILE A 233 -3.52 8.19 10.22
N THR A 234 -4.57 8.99 10.44
CA THR A 234 -4.40 10.43 10.55
C THR A 234 -3.71 10.67 11.88
N PRO A 235 -2.52 11.26 11.89
CA PRO A 235 -1.84 11.59 13.14
C PRO A 235 -2.73 12.57 13.92
N VAL A 236 -3.15 12.18 15.13
CA VAL A 236 -3.95 13.03 16.01
C VAL A 236 -3.18 13.20 17.32
N THR A 237 -3.09 14.44 17.78
CA THR A 237 -2.55 14.76 19.10
C THR A 237 -3.66 14.58 20.15
N GLU A 238 -3.30 14.05 21.32
CA GLU A 238 -4.22 14.07 22.46
C GLU A 238 -4.30 15.48 23.07
N GLY A 239 -5.26 15.70 23.97
CA GLY A 239 -5.33 16.95 24.73
C GLY A 239 -4.06 17.15 25.57
N PHE A 240 -3.52 18.38 25.55
CA PHE A 240 -2.30 18.72 26.27
C PHE A 240 -2.48 18.59 27.78
N SER A 241 -1.63 17.79 28.42
CA SER A 241 -1.52 17.74 29.89
C SER A 241 -0.65 18.90 30.41
N LYS A 242 -1.02 19.50 31.55
CA LYS A 242 -0.22 20.56 32.20
C LYS A 242 0.97 20.02 33.00
N GLU A 243 1.01 18.71 33.26
CA GLU A 243 2.08 18.07 34.01
C GLU A 243 3.38 18.01 33.17
N LYS A 244 4.52 17.77 33.82
CA LYS A 244 5.78 17.53 33.08
C LYS A 244 5.79 16.08 32.57
N PRO A 245 6.35 15.83 31.36
CA PRO A 245 6.46 14.47 30.85
C PRO A 245 7.32 13.62 31.79
N ILE A 246 6.85 12.41 32.06
CA ILE A 246 7.53 11.39 32.87
C ILE A 246 8.86 10.99 32.20
N PHE A 247 8.92 11.04 30.87
CA PHE A 247 10.08 10.66 30.10
C PHE A 247 10.29 11.57 28.88
N SER A 248 11.52 12.06 28.71
CA SER A 248 11.93 12.77 27.49
C SER A 248 12.56 11.79 26.52
N ALA A 249 11.76 11.27 25.59
CA ALA A 249 12.26 10.39 24.54
C ALA A 249 13.01 11.18 23.47
N GLU A 250 14.24 10.75 23.13
CA GLU A 250 14.97 11.29 21.99
C GLU A 250 14.26 10.93 20.68
N LEU A 251 14.30 11.86 19.73
CA LEU A 251 13.79 11.66 18.38
C LEU A 251 14.77 10.79 17.58
N GLY A 252 14.24 10.01 16.63
CA GLY A 252 15.04 9.11 15.80
C GLY A 252 15.58 7.87 16.54
N ARG A 253 15.08 7.59 17.75
CA ARG A 253 15.49 6.45 18.57
C ARG A 253 14.40 5.40 18.66
N THR A 254 14.84 4.15 18.70
CA THR A 254 14.02 2.98 19.02
C THR A 254 14.41 2.46 20.39
N TYR A 255 13.41 2.18 21.23
CA TYR A 255 13.60 1.73 22.61
C TYR A 255 12.90 0.38 22.82
N PHE A 256 13.63 -0.56 23.41
CA PHE A 256 13.08 -1.83 23.91
C PHE A 256 12.81 -1.68 25.40
N ILE A 257 11.53 -1.68 25.78
CA ILE A 257 11.09 -1.45 27.15
C ILE A 257 10.89 -2.80 27.83
N ASP A 258 11.74 -3.07 28.81
CA ASP A 258 11.63 -4.24 29.69
C ASP A 258 10.37 -4.14 30.58
N GLU A 259 9.42 -5.02 30.32
CA GLU A 259 8.20 -5.25 31.10
C GLU A 259 8.45 -6.33 32.17
N LYS A 260 8.89 -5.90 33.37
CA LYS A 260 9.08 -6.78 34.55
C LYS A 260 7.79 -7.46 35.06
N SER A 261 6.63 -7.17 34.47
CA SER A 261 5.33 -7.73 34.86
C SER A 261 4.58 -8.19 33.62
N LYS A 262 3.94 -9.37 33.70
CA LYS A 262 3.04 -9.91 32.66
C LYS A 262 1.94 -8.94 32.21
N SER A 263 1.65 -7.91 33.00
CA SER A 263 0.61 -6.92 32.70
C SER A 263 1.02 -5.82 31.69
N ARG A 264 2.27 -5.84 31.18
CA ARG A 264 2.79 -4.99 30.09
C ARG A 264 2.38 -3.52 30.21
N LYS A 265 2.74 -2.87 31.33
CA LYS A 265 2.21 -1.55 31.70
C LYS A 265 3.17 -0.40 31.40
N LYS A 266 4.47 -0.64 31.30
CA LYS A 266 5.47 0.44 31.30
C LYS A 266 5.55 1.14 29.95
N ALA A 267 5.68 0.40 28.86
CA ALA A 267 5.73 0.93 27.49
C ALA A 267 4.47 1.74 27.16
N LEU A 268 3.29 1.19 27.51
CA LEU A 268 2.00 1.86 27.32
C LEU A 268 1.85 3.14 28.15
N ARG A 269 2.38 3.17 29.38
CA ARG A 269 2.39 4.39 30.22
C ARG A 269 3.30 5.46 29.64
N LEU A 270 4.52 5.10 29.23
CA LEU A 270 5.46 6.02 28.59
C LEU A 270 4.90 6.57 27.28
N PHE A 271 4.25 5.71 26.49
CA PHE A 271 3.57 6.12 25.27
C PHE A 271 2.42 7.09 25.58
N SER A 272 1.52 6.74 26.50
CA SER A 272 0.37 7.59 26.87
C SER A 272 0.83 8.97 27.35
N ASP A 273 1.88 9.02 28.17
CA ASP A 273 2.50 10.27 28.60
C ASP A 273 2.95 11.12 27.41
N LEU A 274 3.72 10.56 26.48
CA LEU A 274 4.24 11.30 25.33
C LEU A 274 3.14 11.84 24.41
N VAL A 275 2.09 11.06 24.15
CA VAL A 275 0.99 11.51 23.27
C VAL A 275 0.18 12.65 23.91
N ARG A 276 0.07 12.67 25.24
CA ARG A 276 -0.55 13.78 26.00
C ARG A 276 0.33 15.03 26.08
N HIS A 277 1.60 14.91 25.72
CA HIS A 277 2.55 16.03 25.61
C HIS A 277 2.82 16.39 24.14
N ASN A 278 1.74 16.57 23.36
CA ASN A 278 1.74 17.04 21.97
C ASN A 278 2.48 16.16 20.94
N ARG A 279 2.77 14.89 21.25
CA ARG A 279 3.24 13.95 20.22
C ARG A 279 2.09 13.26 19.54
N GLN A 280 2.25 12.95 18.25
CA GLN A 280 1.26 12.17 17.51
C GLN A 280 1.57 10.70 17.66
N GLY A 281 0.65 9.96 18.28
CA GLY A 281 0.85 8.57 18.67
C GLY A 281 0.19 7.54 17.75
N LEU A 282 0.82 6.38 17.59
CA LEU A 282 0.19 5.15 17.09
C LEU A 282 0.50 4.00 18.03
N LEU A 283 -0.52 3.30 18.50
CA LEU A 283 -0.36 2.11 19.32
C LEU A 283 -0.74 0.86 18.53
N VAL A 284 0.13 -0.14 18.57
CA VAL A 284 -0.15 -1.51 18.14
C VAL A 284 -0.21 -2.37 19.39
N SER A 285 -1.29 -3.11 19.63
CA SER A 285 -1.44 -3.94 20.84
C SER A 285 -2.22 -5.22 20.55
N ILE A 286 -1.98 -6.25 21.37
CA ILE A 286 -2.78 -7.48 21.41
C ILE A 286 -4.09 -7.30 22.20
N ASP A 287 -4.17 -6.26 23.04
CA ASP A 287 -5.35 -5.94 23.84
C ASP A 287 -6.38 -5.16 23.02
N HIS A 288 -7.66 -5.37 23.35
CA HIS A 288 -8.74 -4.72 22.62
C HIS A 288 -8.69 -3.18 22.78
N PRO A 289 -8.90 -2.38 21.70
CA PRO A 289 -8.80 -0.93 21.75
C PRO A 289 -9.63 -0.28 22.86
N ASN A 290 -10.86 -0.73 23.11
CA ASN A 290 -11.71 -0.17 24.17
C ASN A 290 -11.08 -0.33 25.57
N GLN A 291 -10.42 -1.45 25.84
CA GLN A 291 -9.76 -1.70 27.13
C GLN A 291 -8.57 -0.73 27.30
N ILE A 292 -7.78 -0.56 26.24
CA ILE A 292 -6.67 0.39 26.21
C ILE A 292 -7.16 1.83 26.42
N ARG A 293 -8.19 2.25 25.70
CA ARG A 293 -8.73 3.62 25.79
C ARG A 293 -9.20 3.93 27.20
N GLN A 294 -9.96 3.01 27.82
CA GLN A 294 -10.47 3.18 29.17
C GLN A 294 -9.34 3.21 30.21
N LYS A 295 -8.32 2.36 30.05
CA LYS A 295 -7.22 2.21 31.01
C LYS A 295 -6.17 3.32 30.93
N TYR A 296 -5.89 3.85 29.74
CA TYR A 296 -4.81 4.82 29.50
C TYR A 296 -5.29 6.20 29.04
N GLN A 297 -6.61 6.44 29.05
CA GLN A 297 -7.24 7.72 28.68
C GLN A 297 -6.80 8.22 27.29
N LEU A 298 -6.75 7.29 26.33
CA LEU A 298 -6.40 7.57 24.94
C LEU A 298 -7.67 7.76 24.13
N GLU A 299 -8.18 8.98 24.03
CA GLU A 299 -9.46 9.26 23.36
C GLU A 299 -9.33 9.29 21.84
N LYS A 300 -8.27 9.94 21.34
CA LYS A 300 -8.09 10.23 19.91
C LYS A 300 -7.01 9.37 19.25
N THR A 301 -6.10 8.82 20.05
CA THR A 301 -4.95 8.06 19.56
C THR A 301 -5.42 6.86 18.73
N PRO A 302 -4.88 6.66 17.52
CA PRO A 302 -5.12 5.45 16.75
C PRO A 302 -4.51 4.22 17.44
N VAL A 303 -5.33 3.19 17.62
CA VAL A 303 -4.92 1.89 18.18
C VAL A 303 -5.18 0.83 17.12
N VAL A 304 -4.16 0.06 16.76
CA VAL A 304 -4.17 -1.12 15.90
C VAL A 304 -4.18 -2.36 16.78
N TRP A 305 -5.16 -3.23 16.57
CA TRP A 305 -5.37 -4.44 17.36
C TRP A 305 -4.85 -5.69 16.63
N LEU A 306 -3.89 -6.41 17.22
CA LEU A 306 -3.29 -7.63 16.68
C LEU A 306 -4.13 -8.87 17.01
N SER A 307 -5.25 -9.05 16.31
CA SER A 307 -6.22 -10.12 16.59
C SER A 307 -6.60 -10.95 15.37
N ASP A 308 -6.89 -12.22 15.62
CA ASP A 308 -7.42 -13.18 14.64
C ASP A 308 -8.95 -13.17 14.59
N SER A 309 -9.60 -12.48 15.54
CA SER A 309 -11.05 -12.44 15.69
C SER A 309 -11.73 -11.72 14.53
N ILE A 310 -12.72 -12.39 13.92
CA ILE A 310 -13.51 -11.92 12.77
C ILE A 310 -14.58 -10.88 13.20
N GLU A 311 -14.88 -10.81 14.50
CA GLU A 311 -16.09 -10.18 15.04
C GLU A 311 -16.08 -8.65 15.13
N MET A 312 -14.92 -7.98 15.10
CA MET A 312 -14.89 -6.51 15.17
C MET A 312 -13.93 -5.90 14.15
N LYS A 313 -14.49 -5.61 12.97
CA LYS A 313 -13.89 -4.85 11.87
C LYS A 313 -13.65 -3.37 12.25
N LYS A 314 -12.97 -3.03 13.33
CA LYS A 314 -12.47 -1.66 13.57
C LYS A 314 -11.02 -1.75 14.05
N ASN A 315 -10.10 -1.25 13.23
CA ASN A 315 -8.66 -1.17 13.46
C ASN A 315 -7.93 -2.46 13.86
N SER A 316 -8.31 -3.64 13.33
CA SER A 316 -7.59 -4.89 13.58
C SER A 316 -6.71 -5.29 12.40
N ILE A 317 -5.49 -5.78 12.67
CA ILE A 317 -4.60 -6.43 11.70
C ILE A 317 -4.32 -7.84 12.21
N LYS A 318 -4.34 -8.83 11.32
CA LYS A 318 -4.00 -10.20 11.72
C LYS A 318 -2.50 -10.30 12.01
N PRO A 319 -2.06 -11.05 13.04
CA PRO A 319 -0.65 -11.23 13.33
C PRO A 319 0.18 -11.79 12.16
N ASN A 320 -0.43 -12.60 11.28
CA ASN A 320 0.23 -13.14 10.09
C ASN A 320 0.32 -12.16 8.90
N GLU A 321 -0.30 -10.97 9.00
CA GLU A 321 -0.25 -9.91 8.00
C GLU A 321 0.84 -8.86 8.36
N ILE A 322 2.02 -9.32 8.77
CA ILE A 322 3.13 -8.46 9.24
C ILE A 322 3.55 -7.39 8.22
N GLU A 323 3.42 -7.67 6.93
CA GLU A 323 3.68 -6.67 5.86
C GLU A 323 2.65 -5.54 5.86
N ALA A 324 1.37 -5.85 6.12
CA ALA A 324 0.32 -4.85 6.24
C ALA A 324 0.54 -3.98 7.48
N LEU A 325 0.97 -4.60 8.59
CA LEU A 325 1.37 -3.88 9.80
C LEU A 325 2.55 -2.94 9.52
N ASN A 326 3.60 -3.42 8.86
CA ASN A 326 4.77 -2.61 8.49
C ASN A 326 4.39 -1.40 7.65
N ASN A 327 3.64 -1.62 6.57
CA ASN A 327 3.17 -0.54 5.70
C ASN A 327 2.33 0.49 6.46
N THR A 328 1.48 0.03 7.37
CA THR A 328 0.62 0.87 8.20
C THR A 328 1.44 1.80 9.11
N ILE A 329 2.46 1.26 9.77
CA ILE A 329 3.36 2.04 10.64
C ILE A 329 4.24 2.99 9.81
N HIS A 330 4.82 2.53 8.70
CA HIS A 330 5.62 3.37 7.81
C HIS A 330 4.87 4.61 7.34
N LEU A 331 3.66 4.42 6.85
CA LEU A 331 2.84 5.53 6.38
C LEU A 331 2.51 6.50 7.53
N PHE A 332 2.28 6.00 8.75
CA PHE A 332 2.04 6.84 9.91
C PHE A 332 3.27 7.71 10.23
N LEU A 333 4.45 7.10 10.29
CA LEU A 333 5.73 7.77 10.56
C LEU A 333 6.04 8.86 9.52
N GLU A 334 5.67 8.67 8.26
CA GLU A 334 5.87 9.68 7.19
C GLU A 334 5.02 10.93 7.34
N ARG A 335 3.92 10.86 8.09
CA ARG A 335 2.89 11.91 8.13
C ARG A 335 2.81 12.59 9.48
N ALA A 336 3.21 11.90 10.52
CA ALA A 336 3.12 12.36 11.89
C ALA A 336 4.29 13.30 12.24
N ASN A 337 3.97 14.42 12.86
CA ASN A 337 4.95 15.31 13.47
C ASN A 337 5.31 14.78 14.86
N MET A 338 6.62 14.70 15.15
CA MET A 338 7.13 14.15 16.40
C MET A 338 6.49 12.80 16.72
N ALA A 339 6.46 11.92 15.72
CA ALA A 339 5.71 10.67 15.79
C ALA A 339 6.25 9.78 16.92
N VAL A 340 5.32 9.16 17.64
CA VAL A 340 5.63 8.11 18.62
C VAL A 340 4.81 6.87 18.29
N VAL A 341 5.48 5.73 18.17
CA VAL A 341 4.84 4.44 17.92
C VAL A 341 5.13 3.51 19.08
N ALA A 342 4.12 2.85 19.63
CA ALA A 342 4.32 1.76 20.58
C ALA A 342 3.81 0.45 19.99
N ILE A 343 4.60 -0.61 20.14
CA ILE A 343 4.30 -1.94 19.62
C ILE A 343 4.33 -2.94 20.78
N ASP A 344 3.15 -3.48 21.04
CA ASP A 344 2.89 -4.52 22.03
C ASP A 344 2.40 -5.79 21.30
N GLY A 345 2.98 -6.94 21.64
CA GLY A 345 2.72 -8.23 20.98
C GLY A 345 3.85 -8.80 20.13
N ILE A 346 5.11 -8.51 20.46
CA ILE A 346 6.28 -9.03 19.72
C ILE A 346 6.28 -10.57 19.73
N GLU A 347 6.00 -11.19 20.87
CA GLU A 347 5.89 -12.63 21.08
C GLU A 347 4.89 -13.23 20.09
N LYS A 348 3.70 -12.60 19.96
CA LYS A 348 2.69 -13.04 19.00
C LYS A 348 3.18 -12.94 17.57
N LEU A 349 3.92 -11.89 17.22
CA LEU A 349 4.50 -11.73 15.89
C LEU A 349 5.58 -12.79 15.61
N ILE A 350 6.44 -13.10 16.59
CA ILE A 350 7.49 -14.12 16.48
C ILE A 350 6.87 -15.50 16.29
N VAL A 351 5.92 -15.87 17.15
CA VAL A 351 5.26 -17.19 17.12
C VAL A 351 4.56 -17.42 15.78
N VAL A 352 3.92 -16.39 15.21
CA VAL A 352 3.12 -16.54 13.98
C VAL A 352 3.96 -16.42 12.70
N ASN A 353 4.99 -15.56 12.68
CA ASN A 353 5.73 -15.24 11.45
C ASN A 353 7.14 -15.85 11.40
N GLY A 354 7.66 -16.31 12.53
CA GLY A 354 9.06 -16.70 12.70
C GLY A 354 9.98 -15.51 12.95
N SER A 355 11.09 -15.78 13.66
CA SER A 355 12.08 -14.79 14.09
C SER A 355 12.64 -13.97 12.91
N ARG A 356 12.99 -14.62 11.79
CA ARG A 356 13.57 -13.94 10.62
C ARG A 356 12.69 -12.82 10.06
N LYS A 357 11.37 -13.06 9.95
CA LYS A 357 10.43 -12.04 9.45
C LYS A 357 10.29 -10.88 10.43
N VAL A 358 10.33 -11.15 11.73
CA VAL A 358 10.26 -10.14 12.78
C VAL A 358 11.54 -9.29 12.84
N ILE A 359 12.72 -9.89 12.66
CA ILE A 359 13.99 -9.16 12.54
C ILE A 359 13.94 -8.17 11.36
N ASN A 360 13.53 -8.64 10.19
CA ASN A 360 13.39 -7.76 9.01
C ASN A 360 12.38 -6.63 9.25
N PHE A 361 11.31 -6.91 9.99
CA PHE A 361 10.33 -5.91 10.40
C PHE A 361 10.94 -4.86 11.34
N PHE A 362 11.72 -5.27 12.35
CA PHE A 362 12.43 -4.35 13.23
C PHE A 362 13.44 -3.49 12.48
N ASP A 363 14.25 -4.09 11.59
CA ASP A 363 15.21 -3.37 10.75
C ASP A 363 14.53 -2.31 9.89
N SER A 364 13.38 -2.68 9.30
CA SER A 364 12.56 -1.78 8.49
C SER A 364 12.04 -0.59 9.31
N LEU A 365 11.54 -0.84 10.53
CA LEU A 365 11.01 0.20 11.41
C LEU A 365 12.10 1.09 11.99
N MET A 366 13.24 0.54 12.42
CA MET A 366 14.36 1.32 12.94
C MET A 366 14.89 2.26 11.87
N LYS A 367 15.13 1.76 10.65
CA LYS A 367 15.57 2.59 9.53
C LYS A 367 14.58 3.74 9.29
N LYS A 368 13.28 3.44 9.30
CA LYS A 368 12.24 4.45 9.11
C LYS A 368 12.17 5.47 10.26
N SER A 369 12.43 5.03 11.49
CA SER A 369 12.45 5.91 12.67
C SER A 369 13.56 6.97 12.56
N ILE A 370 14.74 6.58 12.06
CA ILE A 370 15.87 7.48 11.83
C ILE A 370 15.53 8.45 10.69
N GLU A 371 15.01 7.94 9.56
CA GLU A 371 14.63 8.76 8.40
C GLU A 371 13.58 9.84 8.73
N THR A 372 12.64 9.52 9.62
CA THR A 372 11.51 10.41 9.97
C THR A 372 11.73 11.16 11.29
N ASN A 373 12.88 10.98 11.95
CA ASN A 373 13.18 11.49 13.28
C ASN A 373 12.07 11.18 14.30
N SER A 374 11.57 9.94 14.26
CA SER A 374 10.45 9.45 15.07
C SER A 374 10.92 8.55 16.21
N THR A 375 10.10 8.40 17.25
CA THR A 375 10.37 7.51 18.38
C THR A 375 9.55 6.21 18.27
N ILE A 376 10.18 5.06 18.48
CA ILE A 376 9.49 3.76 18.52
C ILE A 376 9.73 3.06 19.87
N PHE A 377 8.69 2.52 20.48
CA PHE A 377 8.73 1.67 21.66
C PHE A 377 8.31 0.25 21.32
N PHE A 378 9.14 -0.70 21.73
CA PHE A 378 8.83 -2.12 21.72
C PHE A 378 8.59 -2.57 23.16
N SER A 379 7.42 -3.13 23.44
CA SER A 379 7.11 -3.75 24.73
C SER A 379 7.70 -5.15 24.74
N VAL A 380 8.66 -5.41 25.64
CA VAL A 380 9.43 -6.65 25.73
C VAL A 380 9.18 -7.30 27.09
N SER A 381 8.50 -8.44 27.09
CA SER A 381 8.33 -9.31 28.25
C SER A 381 9.52 -10.26 28.43
N ASP A 382 9.55 -10.99 29.55
CA ASP A 382 10.66 -11.88 29.90
C ASP A 382 10.97 -12.93 28.82
N THR A 383 9.97 -13.41 28.09
CA THR A 383 10.15 -14.42 27.02
C THR A 383 10.86 -13.86 25.78
N GLU A 384 10.71 -12.57 25.50
CA GLU A 384 11.31 -11.91 24.33
C GLU A 384 12.68 -11.28 24.65
N LYS A 385 13.09 -11.23 25.92
CA LYS A 385 14.35 -10.58 26.35
C LYS A 385 15.57 -11.15 25.66
N GLU A 386 15.66 -12.48 25.59
CA GLU A 386 16.78 -13.14 24.95
C GLU A 386 16.82 -12.81 23.46
N PHE A 387 15.66 -12.87 22.77
CA PHE A 387 15.55 -12.48 21.37
C PHE A 387 15.98 -11.02 21.12
N VAL A 388 15.55 -10.08 21.98
CA VAL A 388 15.91 -8.67 21.84
C VAL A 388 17.39 -8.44 22.13
N LYS A 389 17.95 -9.09 23.16
CA LYS A 389 19.38 -9.04 23.47
C LYS A 389 20.19 -9.50 22.25
N ILE A 390 19.80 -10.64 21.70
CA ILE A 390 20.41 -11.20 20.50
C ILE A 390 20.32 -10.20 19.34
N TYR A 391 19.12 -9.69 19.04
CA TYR A 391 18.93 -8.71 17.99
C TYR A 391 19.80 -7.45 18.17
N THR A 392 19.93 -6.92 19.40
CA THR A 392 20.76 -5.75 19.67
C THR A 392 22.25 -6.02 19.50
N GLU A 393 22.73 -7.20 19.87
CA GLU A 393 24.12 -7.63 19.66
C GLU A 393 24.39 -7.81 18.15
N THR A 394 23.47 -8.39 17.39
CA THR A 394 23.54 -8.46 15.91
C THR A 394 23.69 -7.08 15.27
N ILE A 395 22.93 -6.08 15.72
CA ILE A 395 23.04 -4.70 15.21
C ILE A 395 24.39 -4.10 15.56
N ALA A 396 24.88 -4.30 16.79
CA ALA A 396 26.17 -3.80 17.23
C ALA A 396 27.29 -4.38 16.36
N ILE A 397 27.27 -5.69 16.11
CA ILE A 397 28.22 -6.36 15.24
C ILE A 397 28.14 -5.82 13.81
N LYS A 398 26.93 -5.70 13.22
CA LYS A 398 26.74 -5.12 11.88
C LYS A 398 27.30 -3.70 11.78
N LYS A 399 27.15 -2.89 12.83
CA LYS A 399 27.72 -1.54 12.87
C LYS A 399 29.24 -1.59 12.90
N THR A 400 29.83 -2.42 13.75
CA THR A 400 31.29 -2.61 13.82
C THR A 400 31.85 -3.09 12.48
N LEU A 401 31.18 -4.05 11.82
CA LEU A 401 31.55 -4.52 10.49
C LEU A 401 31.55 -3.39 9.46
N ASN A 402 30.48 -2.59 9.40
CA ASN A 402 30.42 -1.44 8.48
C ASN A 402 31.50 -0.39 8.78
N ASP A 403 31.78 -0.12 10.05
CA ASP A 403 32.82 0.82 10.47
C ASP A 403 34.22 0.29 10.07
N LEU A 404 34.48 -1.00 10.26
CA LEU A 404 35.72 -1.67 9.84
C LEU A 404 35.85 -1.66 8.32
N GLU A 405 34.81 -2.03 7.56
CA GLU A 405 34.80 -1.98 6.10
C GLU A 405 35.11 -0.57 5.58
N SER A 406 34.49 0.47 6.18
CA SER A 406 34.72 1.86 5.77
C SER A 406 36.16 2.32 6.04
N LYS A 407 36.74 1.95 7.20
CA LYS A 407 38.14 2.21 7.53
C LYS A 407 39.08 1.49 6.56
N LEU A 408 38.81 0.22 6.26
CA LEU A 408 39.60 -0.58 5.31
C LEU A 408 39.54 0.01 3.88
N LEU A 409 38.38 0.47 3.44
CA LEU A 409 38.19 1.14 2.14
C LEU A 409 38.92 2.48 2.06
N SER A 410 38.87 3.31 3.12
CA SER A 410 39.58 4.60 3.16
C SER A 410 41.11 4.45 3.14
N ARG A 411 41.65 3.41 3.78
CA ARG A 411 43.10 3.14 3.84
C ARG A 411 43.66 2.51 2.57
N LYS A 412 42.83 1.76 1.82
CA LYS A 412 43.18 1.25 0.48
C LYS A 412 43.50 2.37 -0.52
N ILE A 413 43.01 3.59 -0.27
CA ILE A 413 43.24 4.79 -1.10
C ILE A 413 44.57 5.49 -0.74
N SER A 414 45.22 5.18 0.41
CA SER A 414 46.30 5.99 0.99
C SER A 414 47.68 5.31 1.12
N ASN A 415 48.11 4.45 0.18
CA ASN A 415 49.43 3.77 0.04
C ASN A 415 49.61 2.34 0.61
N GLU A 416 50.47 1.60 -0.11
CA GLU A 416 50.79 0.15 -0.08
C GLU A 416 51.70 -0.36 1.06
N ALA A 417 51.94 0.37 2.16
CA ALA A 417 53.07 0.05 3.06
C ALA A 417 52.73 -0.49 4.47
N TYR A 418 51.60 -1.17 4.70
CA TYR A 418 51.30 -1.73 6.03
C TYR A 418 50.53 -3.06 5.94
N SER A 419 51.23 -4.19 5.98
CA SER A 419 50.63 -5.54 5.92
C SER A 419 50.05 -6.02 7.25
N GLU A 420 50.74 -5.85 8.37
CA GLU A 420 50.37 -6.45 9.68
C GLU A 420 49.12 -5.83 10.33
N ILE A 421 49.04 -4.50 10.41
CA ILE A 421 47.87 -3.80 11.00
C ILE A 421 46.61 -4.03 10.15
N LEU A 422 46.77 -4.22 8.84
CA LEU A 422 45.67 -4.58 7.95
C LEU A 422 45.21 -6.02 8.24
N ILE A 423 46.12 -6.97 8.44
CA ILE A 423 45.82 -8.37 8.79
C ILE A 423 44.99 -8.44 10.10
N GLU A 424 45.37 -7.74 11.17
CA GLU A 424 44.61 -7.73 12.43
C GLU A 424 43.16 -7.22 12.23
N ASN A 425 42.97 -6.14 11.46
CA ASN A 425 41.62 -5.63 11.16
C ASN A 425 40.82 -6.57 10.24
N TRP A 426 41.48 -7.38 9.41
CA TRP A 426 40.84 -8.40 8.57
C TRP A 426 40.45 -9.65 9.38
N GLU A 427 41.29 -10.07 10.32
CA GLU A 427 40.98 -11.15 11.27
C GLU A 427 39.79 -10.77 12.15
N GLU A 428 39.77 -9.55 12.69
CA GLU A 428 38.63 -9.02 13.44
C GLU A 428 37.35 -8.96 12.59
N LEU A 429 37.43 -8.57 11.31
CA LEU A 429 36.28 -8.55 10.39
C LEU A 429 35.73 -9.97 10.14
N ILE A 430 36.61 -10.94 9.86
CA ILE A 430 36.23 -12.34 9.62
C ILE A 430 35.64 -12.96 10.89
N GLU A 431 36.22 -12.70 12.06
CA GLU A 431 35.72 -13.15 13.36
C GLU A 431 34.33 -12.56 13.65
N LYS A 432 34.13 -11.26 13.39
CA LYS A 432 32.83 -10.61 13.57
C LYS A 432 31.77 -11.04 12.56
N GLU A 433 32.14 -11.35 11.33
CA GLU A 433 31.22 -11.96 10.35
C GLU A 433 30.84 -13.39 10.75
N ALA A 434 31.78 -14.16 11.30
CA ALA A 434 31.52 -15.50 11.82
C ALA A 434 30.61 -15.46 13.06
N GLU A 435 30.90 -14.58 14.03
CA GLU A 435 30.05 -14.32 15.19
C GLU A 435 28.64 -13.92 14.77
N LEU A 436 28.49 -12.96 13.84
CA LEU A 436 27.19 -12.50 13.34
C LEU A 436 26.33 -13.66 12.81
N LYS A 437 26.98 -14.61 12.15
CA LYS A 437 26.32 -15.72 11.45
C LYS A 437 25.99 -16.89 12.37
N ILE A 438 26.90 -17.24 13.28
CA ILE A 438 26.65 -18.15 14.41
C ILE A 438 25.45 -17.64 15.21
N PHE A 439 25.38 -16.32 15.43
CA PHE A 439 24.39 -15.70 16.28
C PHE A 439 23.03 -15.49 15.58
N GLU A 440 23.02 -15.10 14.29
CA GLU A 440 21.81 -15.12 13.46
C GLU A 440 21.21 -16.55 13.38
N GLU A 441 22.05 -17.59 13.44
CA GLU A 441 21.64 -18.99 13.44
C GLU A 441 21.23 -19.52 14.83
N GLU A 442 21.84 -19.12 15.96
CA GLU A 442 21.31 -19.40 17.31
C GLU A 442 19.88 -18.84 17.51
N THR A 443 19.60 -17.69 16.89
CA THR A 443 18.27 -17.05 16.87
C THR A 443 17.23 -17.84 16.06
N ILE A 444 17.69 -18.71 15.16
CA ILE A 444 16.86 -19.51 14.24
C ILE A 444 16.78 -20.97 14.72
N GLY A 445 17.90 -21.53 15.20
CA GLY A 445 18.10 -22.94 15.55
C GLY A 445 17.53 -23.35 16.91
N LYS A 446 17.37 -22.44 17.88
CA LYS A 446 16.62 -22.74 19.13
C LYS A 446 15.12 -23.05 18.90
N ILE A 447 14.63 -23.01 17.65
CA ILE A 447 13.24 -23.31 17.25
C ILE A 447 13.16 -24.43 16.17
N SER A 448 14.27 -25.07 15.77
CA SER A 448 14.21 -26.24 14.85
C SER A 448 15.17 -27.37 15.26
N ASP A 449 14.64 -28.59 15.38
CA ASP A 449 15.34 -29.85 15.71
C ASP A 449 16.42 -30.26 14.68
N GLU A 450 17.55 -29.56 14.60
CA GLU A 450 18.74 -30.04 13.87
C GLU A 450 19.96 -30.24 14.78
N SER A 451 20.75 -31.28 14.49
CA SER A 451 21.92 -31.73 15.28
C SER A 451 23.01 -30.65 15.40
N PRO A 452 23.46 -30.31 16.63
CA PRO A 452 24.45 -29.25 16.90
C PRO A 452 25.80 -29.40 16.17
N ILE A 453 26.24 -30.64 15.91
CA ILE A 453 27.57 -30.93 15.33
C ILE A 453 27.60 -30.63 13.83
N LYS A 454 26.54 -31.03 13.11
CA LYS A 454 26.37 -30.77 11.67
C LYS A 454 26.29 -29.28 11.37
N HIS A 455 25.71 -28.53 12.31
CA HIS A 455 25.54 -27.09 12.26
C HIS A 455 26.87 -26.33 12.41
N GLN A 456 27.69 -26.72 13.39
CA GLN A 456 29.02 -26.14 13.62
C GLN A 456 29.98 -26.32 12.43
N LEU A 457 29.95 -27.49 11.79
CA LEU A 457 30.78 -27.77 10.61
C LEU A 457 30.37 -26.95 9.38
N PHE A 458 29.07 -26.67 9.20
CA PHE A 458 28.55 -25.85 8.09
C PHE A 458 28.94 -24.37 8.23
N ILE A 459 28.97 -23.86 9.46
CA ILE A 459 29.41 -22.51 9.81
C ILE A 459 30.90 -22.32 9.45
N GLU A 460 31.77 -23.24 9.89
CA GLU A 460 33.20 -23.19 9.56
C GLU A 460 33.44 -23.25 8.05
N GLN A 461 32.72 -24.11 7.33
CA GLN A 461 32.82 -24.22 5.88
C GLN A 461 32.46 -22.91 5.18
N LYS A 462 31.38 -22.24 5.60
CA LYS A 462 30.89 -21.01 4.96
C LYS A 462 31.75 -19.79 5.31
N ALA A 463 32.37 -19.75 6.49
CA ALA A 463 33.36 -18.74 6.86
C ALA A 463 34.65 -18.89 6.03
N LEU A 464 35.17 -20.11 5.91
CA LEU A 464 36.35 -20.40 5.09
C LEU A 464 36.11 -20.16 3.59
N THR A 465 34.87 -20.37 3.10
CA THR A 465 34.49 -20.09 1.70
C THR A 465 34.48 -18.58 1.40
N ILE A 466 34.02 -17.76 2.36
CA ILE A 466 34.03 -16.29 2.23
C ILE A 466 35.46 -15.75 2.32
N ALA A 467 36.27 -16.27 3.24
CA ALA A 467 37.70 -15.97 3.32
C ALA A 467 38.41 -16.29 1.99
N ASN A 468 38.14 -17.47 1.41
CA ASN A 468 38.67 -17.85 0.09
C ASN A 468 38.23 -16.92 -1.04
N TYR A 469 36.95 -16.53 -1.08
CA TYR A 469 36.44 -15.60 -2.09
C TYR A 469 37.18 -14.25 -2.07
N TYR A 470 37.47 -13.72 -0.89
CA TYR A 470 38.16 -12.44 -0.73
C TYR A 470 39.68 -12.52 -0.94
N ILE A 471 40.31 -13.64 -0.57
CA ILE A 471 41.73 -13.87 -0.88
C ILE A 471 41.92 -14.05 -2.40
N ALA A 472 41.04 -14.80 -3.06
CA ALA A 472 41.05 -14.96 -4.52
C ALA A 472 40.81 -13.65 -5.28
N LYS A 473 39.98 -12.74 -4.74
CA LYS A 473 39.68 -11.44 -5.35
C LYS A 473 40.87 -10.46 -5.29
N ARG A 474 41.88 -10.70 -4.45
CA ARG A 474 42.99 -9.76 -4.22
C ARG A 474 44.29 -10.05 -4.99
N LYS A 475 44.37 -11.09 -5.83
CA LYS A 475 45.61 -11.47 -6.58
C LYS A 475 46.88 -11.28 -5.72
N ILE A 476 46.90 -11.89 -4.54
CA ILE A 476 48.08 -11.88 -3.70
C ILE A 476 49.06 -12.90 -4.33
N ASP A 477 49.80 -12.46 -5.34
CA ASP A 477 50.90 -13.21 -5.98
C ASP A 477 52.16 -13.24 -5.08
N THR A 478 51.97 -13.45 -3.77
CA THR A 478 53.06 -13.67 -2.82
C THR A 478 53.00 -15.10 -2.29
N HIS A 479 54.18 -15.70 -2.04
CA HIS A 479 54.30 -17.08 -1.56
C HIS A 479 53.50 -17.32 -0.27
N GLU A 480 53.44 -16.33 0.62
CA GLU A 480 52.66 -16.36 1.86
C GLU A 480 51.14 -16.34 1.62
N GLY A 481 50.66 -15.56 0.66
CA GLY A 481 49.24 -15.54 0.29
C GLY A 481 48.76 -16.90 -0.23
N ASN A 482 49.57 -17.55 -1.07
CA ASN A 482 49.29 -18.90 -1.58
C ASN A 482 49.34 -19.98 -0.49
N GLU A 483 50.20 -19.82 0.53
CA GLU A 483 50.29 -20.74 1.66
C GLU A 483 49.08 -20.64 2.58
N ILE A 484 48.60 -19.43 2.85
CA ILE A 484 47.37 -19.17 3.62
C ILE A 484 46.15 -19.74 2.88
N VAL A 485 46.02 -19.51 1.56
CA VAL A 485 44.95 -20.10 0.73
C VAL A 485 45.00 -21.63 0.76
N ASN A 486 46.19 -22.22 0.64
CA ASN A 486 46.34 -23.67 0.67
C ASN A 486 45.99 -24.26 2.04
N ASN A 487 46.31 -23.58 3.14
CA ASN A 487 45.93 -24.02 4.49
C ASN A 487 44.43 -23.89 4.74
N ILE A 488 43.81 -22.81 4.26
CA ILE A 488 42.36 -22.61 4.32
C ILE A 488 41.63 -23.68 3.49
N ASN A 489 42.06 -23.92 2.24
CA ASN A 489 41.51 -24.97 1.38
C ASN A 489 41.63 -26.37 1.99
N LYS A 490 42.77 -26.69 2.61
CA LYS A 490 42.95 -27.97 3.31
C LYS A 490 41.98 -28.13 4.49
N LYS A 491 41.72 -27.05 5.24
CA LYS A 491 40.73 -27.05 6.32
C LYS A 491 39.30 -27.25 5.78
N ILE A 492 38.92 -26.56 4.70
CA ILE A 492 37.61 -26.74 4.04
C ILE A 492 37.39 -28.20 3.62
N ILE A 493 38.35 -28.79 2.90
CA ILE A 493 38.23 -30.17 2.40
C ILE A 493 38.13 -31.18 3.55
N ARG A 494 38.79 -30.91 4.69
CA ARG A 494 38.71 -31.76 5.88
C ARG A 494 37.31 -31.69 6.51
N LEU A 495 36.77 -30.49 6.64
CA LEU A 495 35.42 -30.25 7.16
C LEU A 495 34.34 -30.86 6.24
N GLU A 496 34.50 -30.77 4.92
CA GLU A 496 33.60 -31.42 3.95
C GLU A 496 33.55 -32.94 4.10
N LYS A 497 34.69 -33.57 4.43
CA LYS A 497 34.76 -35.01 4.68
C LYS A 497 34.10 -35.41 6.00
N GLU A 498 34.19 -34.56 7.02
CA GLU A 498 33.53 -34.78 8.32
C GLU A 498 32.00 -34.61 8.20
N ILE A 499 31.54 -33.59 7.47
CA ILE A 499 30.11 -33.38 7.15
C ILE A 499 29.53 -34.58 6.39
N ARG A 500 30.25 -35.11 5.39
CA ARG A 500 29.80 -36.28 4.61
C ARG A 500 29.82 -37.59 5.40
N LYS A 501 30.73 -37.75 6.37
CA LYS A 501 30.77 -38.94 7.24
C LYS A 501 29.53 -39.03 8.13
N ASP A 502 29.06 -37.90 8.63
CA ASP A 502 27.89 -37.83 9.51
C ASP A 502 26.57 -38.05 8.73
N GLN A 503 26.53 -37.71 7.43
CA GLN A 503 25.39 -38.02 6.54
C GLN A 503 25.19 -39.50 6.25
N ASN A 504 26.26 -40.32 6.29
CA ASN A 504 26.20 -41.75 6.01
C ASN A 504 25.99 -42.61 7.27
N SER A 505 25.86 -41.99 8.45
CA SER A 505 25.66 -42.65 9.75
C SER A 505 24.21 -42.68 10.21
N TYR A 506 23.26 -42.24 9.36
CA TYR A 506 21.82 -42.24 9.62
C TYR A 506 21.05 -43.12 8.64
#